data_AF-A0A3C0EDU7-F1
#
_entry.id   AF-A0A3C0EDU7-F1
#
_cell.length_a   1.000
_cell.length_b   1.000
_cell.length_c   1.000
_cell.angle_alpha   90.00
_cell.angle_beta   90.00
_cell.angle_gamma   90.00
#
_symmetry.space_group_name_H-M   'P 1'
#
loop_
_entity.id
_entity.type
_entity.pdbx_description
1 polymer ?
#
loop_
_entity_poly.entity_id
_entity_poly.type
_entity_poly.pdbx_seq_one_letter_code
_entity_poly.pdbx_strand_id
1 'polypeptide(L)' 'ASGIDLDAELVQNTVDYIEGSLDQMHASMHADIMAGRPLELEALNGAVVRAGQAAGITTPINDVIYAALKPFANGSGA' A
#
# COMPACT_ATOMS: atom_id res chain seq x y z
N ALA A 1 -13.25 -8.12 7.77
CA ALA A 1 -14.36 -8.18 6.79
C ALA A 1 -14.37 -9.49 5.99
N SER A 2 -13.22 -9.95 5.50
CA SER A 2 -13.14 -11.13 4.60
C SER A 2 -13.06 -12.50 5.33
N GLY A 3 -13.44 -12.58 6.60
CA GLY A 3 -13.40 -13.83 7.37
C GLY A 3 -12.00 -14.38 7.69
N ILE A 4 -10.95 -13.57 7.55
CA ILE A 4 -9.58 -13.93 7.92
C ILE A 4 -9.35 -13.58 9.38
N ASP A 5 -8.90 -14.57 10.15
CA ASP A 5 -8.47 -14.40 11.52
C ASP A 5 -7.03 -13.88 11.53
N LEU A 6 -6.86 -12.64 11.97
CA LEU A 6 -5.57 -11.96 12.06
C LEU A 6 -5.26 -11.73 13.53
N ASP A 7 -3.98 -11.89 13.89
CA ASP A 7 -3.52 -11.61 15.24
C ASP A 7 -3.84 -10.15 15.62
N ALA A 8 -4.31 -9.95 16.86
CA ALA A 8 -4.59 -8.63 17.41
C ALA A 8 -3.33 -7.74 17.45
N GLU A 9 -2.15 -8.34 17.58
CA GLU A 9 -0.87 -7.63 17.62
C GLU A 9 -0.26 -7.38 16.23
N LEU A 10 -0.87 -7.88 15.15
CA LEU A 10 -0.32 -7.81 13.79
C LEU A 10 0.08 -6.38 13.39
N VAL A 11 -0.77 -5.40 13.71
CA VAL A 11 -0.52 -3.99 13.36
C VAL A 11 0.71 -3.48 14.10
N GLN A 12 0.79 -3.69 15.43
CA GLN A 12 1.91 -3.23 16.23
C GLN A 12 3.21 -3.91 15.81
N ASN A 13 3.19 -5.24 15.63
CA ASN A 13 4.34 -6.01 15.18
C ASN A 13 4.85 -5.56 13.81
N THR A 14 3.93 -5.17 12.91
CA THR A 14 4.30 -4.63 11.59
C THR A 14 4.97 -3.26 11.71
N VAL A 15 4.44 -2.38 12.57
CA VAL A 15 5.03 -1.05 12.83
C VAL A 15 6.41 -1.19 13.46
N ASP A 16 6.54 -2.02 14.50
CA ASP A 16 7.81 -2.26 15.19
C ASP A 16 8.88 -2.83 14.25
N TYR A 17 8.47 -3.75 13.36
CA TYR A 17 9.37 -4.29 12.34
C TYR A 17 9.85 -3.21 11.37
N ILE A 18 8.96 -2.32 10.91
CA ILE A 18 9.32 -1.22 10.01
C ILE A 18 10.27 -0.27 10.72
N GLU A 19 9.94 0.19 11.92
CA GLU A 19 10.75 1.11 12.73
C GLU A 19 12.14 0.54 13.02
N GLY A 20 12.21 -0.73 13.42
CA GLY A 20 13.47 -1.42 13.70
C GLY A 20 14.35 -1.68 12.47
N SER A 21 13.81 -1.53 11.26
CA SER A 21 14.49 -1.86 10.00
C SER A 21 14.69 -0.65 9.08
N LEU A 22 14.37 0.58 9.52
CA LEU A 22 14.36 1.78 8.68
C LEU A 22 15.68 2.02 7.92
N ASP A 23 16.82 1.76 8.56
CA ASP A 23 18.14 1.98 7.95
C ASP A 23 18.45 1.03 6.77
N GLN A 24 17.72 -0.08 6.68
CA GLN A 24 17.96 -1.14 5.70
C GLN A 24 16.77 -1.34 4.75
N MET A 25 15.59 -0.83 5.11
CA MET A 25 14.37 -1.04 4.37
C MET A 25 14.27 -0.09 3.18
N HIS A 26 13.93 -0.64 2.02
CA HIS A 26 13.64 0.15 0.82
C HIS A 26 12.37 -0.38 0.16
N ALA A 27 11.36 0.46 0.02
CA ALA A 27 10.09 0.07 -0.61
C ALA A 27 10.27 -0.12 -2.13
N SER A 28 9.79 -1.23 -2.68
CA SER A 28 9.88 -1.52 -4.12
C SER A 28 9.20 -0.45 -4.98
N MET A 29 7.97 -0.05 -4.63
CA MET A 29 7.26 1.01 -5.37
C MET A 29 8.00 2.36 -5.33
N HIS A 30 8.78 2.65 -4.29
CA HIS A 30 9.65 3.84 -4.28
C HIS A 30 10.77 3.69 -5.33
N ALA A 31 11.41 2.52 -5.39
CA ALA A 31 12.41 2.23 -6.43
C ALA A 31 11.82 2.29 -7.84
N ASP A 32 10.55 1.89 -8.03
CA ASP A 32 9.84 1.98 -9.30
C ASP A 32 9.56 3.43 -9.70
N ILE A 33 9.09 4.28 -8.78
CA ILE A 33 8.94 5.72 -9.01
C ILE A 33 10.27 6.34 -9.45
N MET A 34 11.35 6.06 -8.71
CA MET A 34 12.68 6.60 -9.02
C MET A 34 13.23 6.14 -10.38
N ALA A 35 12.79 4.97 -10.85
CA ALA A 35 13.18 4.42 -12.14
C ALA A 35 12.15 4.67 -13.26
N GLY A 36 11.08 5.42 -12.98
CA GLY A 36 9.99 5.68 -13.94
C GLY A 36 9.19 4.45 -14.36
N ARG A 37 9.24 3.35 -13.59
CA ARG A 37 8.52 2.10 -13.89
C ARG A 37 7.06 2.17 -13.43
N PRO A 38 6.15 1.37 -14.03
CA PRO A 38 4.80 1.19 -13.51
C PRO A 38 4.78 0.71 -12.07
N LEU A 39 3.75 1.11 -11.32
CA LEU A 39 3.57 0.71 -9.91
C LEU A 39 2.57 -0.44 -9.78
N GLU A 40 2.73 -1.22 -8.72
CA GLU A 40 1.75 -2.22 -8.27
C GLU A 40 0.54 -1.59 -7.54
N LEU A 41 0.17 -0.34 -7.90
CA LEU A 41 -0.80 0.47 -7.17
C LEU A 41 -2.18 -0.21 -7.07
N GLU A 42 -2.64 -0.82 -8.17
CA GLU A 42 -3.92 -1.51 -8.22
C GLU A 42 -3.94 -2.81 -7.42
N ALA A 43 -2.79 -3.48 -7.31
CA ALA A 43 -2.64 -4.73 -6.58
C ALA A 43 -2.52 -4.51 -5.07
N LEU A 44 -1.98 -3.35 -4.64
CA LEU A 44 -1.77 -3.01 -3.24
C LEU A 44 -2.87 -2.09 -2.70
N ASN A 45 -2.69 -0.77 -2.75
CA ASN A 45 -3.66 0.17 -2.16
C ASN A 45 -5.03 0.10 -2.85
N GLY A 46 -5.05 -0.08 -4.18
CA GLY A 46 -6.30 -0.26 -4.93
C GLY A 46 -7.09 -1.49 -4.50
N ALA A 47 -6.40 -2.58 -4.14
CA ALA A 47 -7.04 -3.79 -3.63
C ALA A 47 -7.69 -3.55 -2.27
N VAL A 48 -7.04 -2.80 -1.38
CA VAL A 48 -7.62 -2.43 -0.07
C VAL A 48 -8.87 -1.58 -0.23
N VAL A 49 -8.84 -0.56 -1.11
CA VAL A 49 -10.00 0.31 -1.38
C VAL A 49 -11.17 -0.52 -1.92
N ARG A 50 -10.95 -1.38 -2.91
CA ARG A 50 -12.00 -2.26 -3.46
C ARG A 50 -12.55 -3.23 -2.41
N ALA A 51 -11.70 -3.80 -1.56
CA ALA A 51 -12.13 -4.68 -0.49
C ALA A 51 -12.97 -3.96 0.57
N GLY A 52 -12.58 -2.73 0.95
CA GLY A 52 -13.36 -1.88 1.85
C GLY A 52 -14.74 -1.57 1.28
N GLN A 53 -14.80 -1.12 0.03
CA GLN A 53 -16.05 -0.84 -0.67
C GLN A 53 -16.98 -2.07 -0.72
N ALA A 54 -16.46 -3.24 -1.10
CA ALA A 54 -17.24 -4.48 -1.15
C ALA A 54 -17.81 -4.88 0.23
N ALA A 55 -17.13 -4.53 1.31
CA ALA A 55 -17.55 -4.77 2.68
C ALA A 55 -18.39 -3.63 3.29
N GLY A 56 -18.59 -2.51 2.58
CA GLY A 56 -19.23 -1.31 3.14
C GLY A 56 -18.40 -0.59 4.21
N ILE A 57 -17.07 -0.74 4.19
CA ILE A 57 -16.13 -0.14 5.13
C ILE A 57 -15.32 0.95 4.42
N THR A 58 -15.24 2.13 5.01
CA THR A 58 -14.44 3.24 4.46
C THR A 58 -12.94 3.03 4.71
N THR A 59 -12.11 3.38 3.73
CA THR A 59 -10.65 3.22 3.79
C THR A 59 -9.92 4.55 3.53
N PRO A 60 -10.21 5.62 4.30
CA PRO A 60 -9.81 6.98 3.95
C PRO A 60 -8.30 7.19 3.80
N ILE A 61 -7.48 6.49 4.60
CA ILE A 61 -6.02 6.56 4.48
C ILE A 61 -5.55 5.94 3.16
N ASN A 62 -6.11 4.79 2.77
CA ASN A 62 -5.78 4.18 1.49
C ASN A 62 -6.32 4.99 0.31
N ASP A 63 -7.46 5.68 0.46
CA ASP A 63 -7.97 6.58 -0.59
C ASP A 63 -6.99 7.72 -0.87
N VAL A 64 -6.43 8.33 0.18
CA VAL A 64 -5.41 9.39 0.06
C VAL A 64 -4.13 8.85 -0.58
N ILE A 65 -3.60 7.73 -0.09
CA ILE A 65 -2.37 7.12 -0.63
C ILE A 65 -2.58 6.74 -2.10
N TYR A 66 -3.70 6.10 -2.42
CA TYR A 66 -4.04 5.71 -3.78
C TYR A 66 -4.11 6.92 -4.71
N ALA A 67 -4.80 7.99 -4.30
CA ALA A 67 -4.90 9.22 -5.08
C ALA A 67 -3.53 9.88 -5.30
N ALA A 68 -2.68 9.91 -4.28
CA ALA A 68 -1.33 10.49 -4.36
C ALA A 68 -0.41 9.71 -5.30
N LEU A 69 -0.52 8.39 -5.34
CA LEU A 69 0.33 7.53 -6.19
C LEU A 69 -0.22 7.33 -7.60
N LYS A 70 -1.51 7.58 -7.84
CA LYS A 70 -2.17 7.39 -9.14
C LYS A 70 -1.48 8.04 -10.33
N PRO A 71 -0.90 9.26 -10.24
CA PRO A 71 -0.17 9.86 -11.35
C PRO A 71 1.03 9.05 -11.84
N PHE A 72 1.61 8.21 -10.97
CA PHE A 72 2.79 7.40 -11.26
C PHE A 72 2.44 5.96 -11.67
N ALA A 73 1.16 5.57 -11.62
CA ALA A 73 0.73 4.16 -11.75
C ALA A 73 1.23 3.47 -13.02
N ASN A 74 1.27 4.19 -14.14
CA ASN A 74 1.71 3.65 -15.43
C ASN A 74 3.20 3.86 -15.72
N GLY A 75 3.95 4.39 -14.75
CA GLY A 75 5.32 4.87 -14.96
C GLY A 75 5.36 6.17 -15.74
N SER A 76 6.50 6.85 -15.69
CA SER A 76 6.81 7.95 -16.59
C SER A 76 7.38 7.34 -17.86
N GLY A 77 6.53 7.07 -18.85
CA GLY A 77 7.00 6.60 -20.16
C GLY A 77 8.17 7.47 -20.64
N ALA A 78 9.27 6.82 -21.02
CA ALA A 78 10.33 7.45 -21.80
C ALA A 78 9.85 7.63 -23.25
#